data_AF-A0A814PCM7-F1
#
_entry.id   AF-A0A814PCM7-F1
#
_cell.length_a   1.000
_cell.length_b   1.000
_cell.length_c   1.000
_cell.angle_alpha   90.00
_cell.angle_beta   90.00
_cell.angle_gamma   90.00
#
_symmetry.space_group_name_H-M   'P 1'
#
loop_
_entity.id
_entity.type
_entity.pdbx_description
1 polymer ?
#
loop_
_entity_poly.entity_id
_entity_poly.type
_entity_poly.pdbx_seq_one_letter_code
_entity_poly.pdbx_strand_id
1 'polypeptide(L)'
;MMIIIFIFGLLASSISAQLTHGQSRVLYETFDGPSLNTTIWNNGYPWGSYYNHRANTTPRQAKITPDGFLNITAMKERTITLGLMTEYGPIDLDFTSGAVNSNGKFCMKNGFIDISLRTPQSGSTWPSVFLVPEDGGQVPMLTVMEVFNSRTRYSYGFKYTNDKNEVEEISFVADNIQTSDGIH
;
A
#
# COMPACT_ATOMS: atom_id res chain seq x y z
N MET A 1 -10.65 -36.43 35.67
CA MET A 1 -11.29 -35.39 34.84
C MET A 1 -10.41 -35.17 33.62
N MET A 2 -10.86 -35.60 32.45
CA MET A 2 -10.07 -35.61 31.21
C MET A 2 -10.30 -34.29 30.49
N ILE A 3 -9.28 -33.44 30.40
CA ILE A 3 -9.33 -32.19 29.63
C ILE A 3 -8.83 -32.52 28.23
N ILE A 4 -9.73 -32.53 27.26
CA ILE A 4 -9.40 -32.57 25.84
C ILE A 4 -9.21 -31.12 25.40
N ILE A 5 -7.97 -30.74 25.07
CA ILE A 5 -7.66 -29.45 24.45
C ILE A 5 -7.68 -29.66 22.94
N PHE A 6 -8.66 -29.07 22.25
CA PHE A 6 -8.62 -28.94 20.79
C PHE A 6 -7.79 -27.71 20.43
N ILE A 7 -6.55 -27.93 19.99
CA ILE A 7 -5.78 -26.89 19.29
C ILE A 7 -6.23 -26.92 17.83
N PHE A 8 -7.13 -26.01 17.46
CA PHE A 8 -7.36 -25.69 16.05
C PHE A 8 -6.18 -24.84 15.58
N GLY A 9 -5.15 -25.49 15.04
CA GLY A 9 -4.13 -24.82 14.25
C GLY A 9 -4.79 -24.29 12.98
N LEU A 10 -5.02 -22.98 12.94
CA LEU A 10 -5.33 -22.30 11.69
C LEU A 10 -4.06 -22.36 10.84
N LEU A 11 -3.94 -23.36 9.96
CA LEU A 11 -2.97 -23.33 8.89
C LEU A 11 -3.41 -22.22 7.93
N ALA A 12 -2.91 -21.01 8.14
CA ALA A 12 -2.84 -20.04 7.06
C ALA A 12 -1.86 -20.62 6.03
N SER A 13 -2.40 -21.40 5.08
CA SER A 13 -1.66 -21.74 3.87
C SER A 13 -1.53 -20.45 3.07
N SER A 14 -0.48 -19.69 3.34
CA SER A 14 -0.02 -18.65 2.43
C SER A 14 0.39 -19.35 1.13
N ILE A 15 -0.36 -19.07 0.06
CA ILE A 15 0.06 -19.41 -1.30
C ILE A 15 1.24 -18.48 -1.58
N SER A 16 2.45 -18.88 -1.19
CA SER A 16 3.64 -18.25 -1.72
C SER A 16 3.79 -18.77 -3.13
N ALA A 17 3.82 -17.87 -4.13
CA ALA A 17 4.20 -18.27 -5.48
C ALA A 17 5.54 -19.02 -5.43
N GLN A 18 5.54 -20.30 -5.80
CA GLN A 18 6.75 -21.12 -5.78
C GLN A 18 7.69 -20.59 -6.86
N LEU A 19 8.89 -20.15 -6.46
CA LEU A 19 9.91 -19.70 -7.40
C LEU A 19 10.16 -20.80 -8.43
N THR A 20 10.02 -20.45 -9.70
CA THR A 20 10.36 -21.36 -10.81
C THR A 20 11.88 -21.41 -11.01
N HIS A 21 12.36 -22.45 -11.68
CA HIS A 21 13.80 -22.68 -11.88
C HIS A 21 14.47 -21.44 -12.52
N GLY A 22 15.42 -20.83 -11.81
CA GLY A 22 16.16 -19.63 -12.25
C GLY A 22 15.68 -18.31 -11.63
N GLN A 23 14.58 -18.28 -10.88
CA GLN A 23 14.17 -17.10 -10.11
C GLN A 23 14.89 -17.08 -8.75
N SER A 24 15.35 -15.88 -8.35
CA SER A 24 15.88 -15.65 -7.00
C SER A 24 15.03 -14.58 -6.30
N ARG A 25 14.76 -14.80 -5.01
CA ARG A 25 14.02 -13.84 -4.19
C ARG A 25 14.97 -12.72 -3.78
N VAL A 26 14.71 -11.52 -4.29
CA VAL A 26 15.55 -10.33 -4.05
C VAL A 26 15.08 -9.49 -2.86
N LEU A 27 13.82 -9.61 -2.49
CA LEU A 27 13.23 -9.01 -1.28
C LEU A 27 12.22 -9.99 -0.69
N TYR A 28 12.20 -10.12 0.63
CA TYR A 28 11.19 -10.87 1.36
C TYR A 28 10.96 -10.17 2.70
N GLU A 29 9.76 -9.65 2.88
CA GLU A 29 9.35 -8.98 4.11
C GLU A 29 8.11 -9.69 4.64
N THR A 30 8.21 -10.20 5.86
CA THR A 30 7.13 -10.86 6.60
C THR A 30 6.52 -9.96 7.66
N PHE A 31 7.13 -8.80 7.91
CA PHE A 31 6.81 -7.88 8.99
C PHE A 31 6.90 -8.52 10.37
N ASP A 32 7.85 -9.45 10.53
CA ASP A 32 8.15 -10.06 11.83
C ASP A 32 8.79 -9.04 12.78
N GLY A 33 8.30 -9.01 14.02
CA GLY A 33 8.82 -8.16 15.08
C GLY A 33 7.94 -6.93 15.37
N PRO A 34 8.34 -6.09 16.34
CA PRO A 34 7.43 -5.07 16.90
C PRO A 34 7.40 -3.76 16.10
N SER A 35 8.22 -3.61 15.07
CA SER A 35 8.45 -2.34 14.40
C SER A 35 8.79 -2.49 12.93
N LEU A 36 8.47 -1.47 12.14
CA LEU A 36 8.79 -1.42 10.71
C LEU A 36 10.30 -1.61 10.50
N ASN A 37 10.67 -2.50 9.59
CA ASN A 37 12.06 -2.72 9.24
C ASN A 37 12.63 -1.51 8.47
N THR A 38 13.32 -0.63 9.19
CA THR A 38 13.84 0.62 8.63
C THR A 38 15.08 0.44 7.74
N THR A 39 15.61 -0.77 7.59
CA THR A 39 16.62 -1.03 6.55
C THR A 39 16.01 -1.18 5.16
N ILE A 40 14.70 -1.46 5.09
CA ILE A 40 13.95 -1.64 3.83
C ILE A 40 12.97 -0.49 3.62
N TRP A 41 12.25 -0.08 4.67
CA TRP A 41 11.12 0.83 4.55
C TRP A 41 11.37 2.20 5.19
N ASN A 42 10.85 3.24 4.55
CA ASN A 42 10.65 4.58 5.07
C ASN A 42 9.16 4.78 5.41
N ASN A 43 8.86 5.72 6.30
CA ASN A 43 7.50 6.20 6.51
C ASN A 43 7.15 7.29 5.49
N GLY A 44 5.88 7.37 5.09
CA GLY A 44 5.36 8.35 4.14
C GLY A 44 5.57 7.96 2.68
N TYR A 45 5.32 8.90 1.78
CA TYR A 45 5.66 8.75 0.36
C TYR A 45 7.10 9.21 0.10
N PRO A 46 7.72 8.78 -1.02
CA PRO A 46 9.03 9.29 -1.44
C PRO A 46 9.06 10.81 -1.62
N TRP A 47 7.93 11.41 -2.00
CA TRP A 47 7.75 12.84 -2.25
C TRP A 47 7.16 13.62 -1.07
N GLY A 48 7.04 13.01 0.12
CA GLY A 48 6.59 13.68 1.35
C GLY A 48 5.36 13.07 2.00
N SER A 49 4.71 13.85 2.87
CA SER A 49 3.63 13.35 3.73
C SER A 49 2.25 13.39 3.08
N TYR A 50 2.09 14.13 2.00
CA TYR A 50 0.81 14.30 1.33
C TYR A 50 0.84 13.68 -0.05
N TYR A 51 -0.23 12.99 -0.38
CA TYR A 51 -0.61 12.64 -1.74
C TYR A 51 -2.05 13.12 -1.93
N ASN A 52 -2.55 13.13 -3.16
CA ASN A 52 -3.89 13.60 -3.51
C ASN A 52 -4.97 13.31 -2.43
N HIS A 53 -5.97 14.20 -2.32
CA HIS A 53 -7.08 14.15 -1.34
C HIS A 53 -6.73 14.61 0.07
N ARG A 54 -7.66 14.47 1.02
CA ARG A 54 -7.65 15.21 2.30
C ARG A 54 -6.87 14.50 3.42
N ALA A 55 -5.93 13.62 3.09
CA ALA A 55 -5.21 12.81 4.05
C ALA A 55 -3.73 13.21 4.15
N ASN A 56 -3.23 13.41 5.37
CA ASN A 56 -1.80 13.50 5.65
C ASN A 56 -1.26 12.16 6.14
N THR A 57 -0.14 11.68 5.60
CA THR A 57 0.51 10.49 6.11
C THR A 57 1.31 10.80 7.36
N THR A 58 1.24 9.93 8.36
CA THR A 58 2.12 10.02 9.52
C THR A 58 2.61 8.62 9.93
N PRO A 59 3.83 8.51 10.52
CA PRO A 59 4.38 7.22 10.96
C PRO A 59 3.49 6.46 11.94
N ARG A 60 2.64 7.15 12.73
CA ARG A 60 1.80 6.46 13.73
C ARG A 60 0.65 5.65 13.12
N GLN A 61 0.36 5.86 11.84
CA GLN A 61 -0.67 5.13 11.10
C GLN A 61 -0.11 4.00 10.24
N ALA A 62 1.21 3.77 10.24
CA ALA A 62 1.84 2.59 9.64
C ALA A 62 2.55 1.80 10.75
N LYS A 63 1.90 0.75 11.26
CA LYS A 63 2.38 0.00 12.43
C LYS A 63 2.40 -1.49 12.17
N ILE A 64 3.39 -2.17 12.73
CA ILE A 64 3.40 -3.63 12.77
C ILE A 64 2.50 -4.09 13.91
N THR A 65 1.60 -5.01 13.60
CA THR A 65 0.71 -5.61 14.59
C THR A 65 1.39 -6.80 15.27
N PRO A 66 0.97 -7.18 16.50
CA PRO A 66 1.56 -8.33 17.20
C PRO A 66 1.49 -9.66 16.44
N ASP A 67 0.55 -9.79 15.49
CA ASP A 67 0.34 -10.94 14.62
C ASP A 67 1.11 -10.86 13.28
N GLY A 68 2.02 -9.89 13.11
CA GLY A 68 2.96 -9.86 11.98
C GLY A 68 2.41 -9.23 10.70
N PHE A 69 1.56 -8.20 10.81
CA PHE A 69 1.09 -7.44 9.65
C PHE A 69 1.52 -5.99 9.71
N LEU A 70 1.91 -5.42 8.57
CA LEU A 70 1.88 -3.98 8.38
C LEU A 70 0.42 -3.52 8.32
N ASN A 71 -0.04 -2.83 9.35
CA ASN A 71 -1.36 -2.23 9.41
C ASN A 71 -1.29 -0.74 9.09
N ILE A 72 -1.94 -0.35 7.99
CA ILE A 72 -2.11 1.04 7.57
C ILE A 72 -3.52 1.50 7.96
N THR A 73 -3.61 2.52 8.82
CA THR A 73 -4.89 2.99 9.37
C THR A 73 -5.20 4.41 8.91
N ALA A 74 -6.45 4.69 8.53
CA ALA A 74 -6.92 6.05 8.32
C ALA A 74 -7.75 6.53 9.53
N MET A 75 -7.53 7.77 9.95
CA MET A 75 -8.21 8.39 11.09
C MET A 75 -8.78 9.75 10.68
N LYS A 76 -10.00 10.06 11.13
CA LYS A 76 -10.55 11.42 11.05
C LYS A 76 -9.86 12.29 12.09
N GLU A 77 -8.81 12.98 11.67
CA GLU A 77 -7.99 13.82 12.52
C GLU A 77 -7.47 14.97 11.68
N ARG A 78 -7.95 16.18 12.00
CA ARG A 78 -7.59 17.38 11.25
C ARG A 78 -6.14 17.75 11.53
N THR A 79 -5.34 17.84 10.48
CA THR A 79 -4.01 18.43 10.54
C THR A 79 -4.11 19.86 10.00
N ILE A 80 -3.69 20.84 10.81
CA ILE A 80 -3.63 22.23 10.35
C ILE A 80 -2.41 22.35 9.44
N THR A 81 -2.65 22.42 8.13
CA THR A 81 -1.61 22.65 7.14
C THR A 81 -1.70 24.08 6.64
N LEU A 82 -1.01 24.99 7.33
CA LEU A 82 -0.93 26.39 6.93
C LEU A 82 -0.29 26.48 5.54
N GLY A 83 -1.08 26.75 4.51
CA GLY A 83 -0.60 27.08 3.17
C GLY A 83 -0.31 25.90 2.24
N LEU A 84 -0.80 24.68 2.52
CA LEU A 84 -0.77 23.62 1.50
C LEU A 84 -1.77 23.94 0.40
N MET A 85 -1.26 24.05 -0.83
CA MET A 85 -2.02 24.35 -2.02
C MET A 85 -2.04 23.12 -2.93
N THR A 86 -3.23 22.81 -3.45
CA THR A 86 -3.40 21.91 -4.59
C THR A 86 -3.72 22.75 -5.82
N GLU A 87 -3.78 22.12 -7.01
CA GLU A 87 -4.33 22.77 -8.21
C GLU A 87 -5.77 23.27 -8.03
N TYR A 88 -6.48 22.77 -7.01
CA TYR A 88 -7.85 23.15 -6.65
C TYR A 88 -7.93 24.18 -5.50
N GLY A 89 -6.80 24.72 -5.03
CA GLY A 89 -6.74 25.70 -3.93
C GLY A 89 -6.23 25.12 -2.60
N PRO A 90 -6.34 25.88 -1.49
CA PRO A 90 -5.89 25.43 -0.19
C PRO A 90 -6.67 24.18 0.24
N ILE A 91 -5.97 23.16 0.73
CA ILE A 91 -6.62 21.92 1.19
C ILE A 91 -6.54 21.80 2.71
N ASP A 92 -7.69 21.55 3.33
CA ASP A 92 -7.77 21.09 4.71
C ASP A 92 -7.57 19.57 4.75
N LEU A 93 -6.53 19.13 5.46
CA LEU A 93 -6.27 17.72 5.70
C LEU A 93 -7.10 17.25 6.90
N ASP A 94 -8.33 16.81 6.64
CA ASP A 94 -9.27 16.35 7.67
C ASP A 94 -8.97 14.92 8.16
N PHE A 95 -8.06 14.23 7.48
CA PHE A 95 -7.70 12.86 7.77
C PHE A 95 -6.21 12.71 7.94
N THR A 96 -5.83 11.70 8.72
CA THR A 96 -4.46 11.18 8.74
C THR A 96 -4.47 9.72 8.30
N SER A 97 -3.40 9.28 7.65
CA SER A 97 -3.24 7.92 7.11
C SER A 97 -1.81 7.43 7.28
N GLY A 98 -1.53 6.19 6.89
CA GLY A 98 -0.19 5.64 6.80
C GLY A 98 0.24 5.45 5.34
N ALA A 99 1.54 5.56 5.11
CA ALA A 99 2.20 5.11 3.89
C ALA A 99 3.61 4.64 4.25
N VAL A 100 4.13 3.69 3.49
CA VAL A 100 5.54 3.27 3.56
C VAL A 100 6.10 3.16 2.15
N ASN A 101 7.41 3.33 2.00
CA ASN A 101 8.09 3.20 0.72
C ASN A 101 9.51 2.64 0.90
N SER A 102 10.10 2.09 -0.15
CA SER A 102 11.48 1.57 -0.12
C SER A 102 12.51 2.49 -0.79
N ASN A 103 12.16 3.76 -1.04
CA ASN A 103 13.03 4.70 -1.77
C ASN A 103 14.41 4.85 -1.10
N GLY A 104 15.48 4.80 -1.91
CA GLY A 104 16.86 4.84 -1.43
C GLY A 104 17.35 3.61 -0.65
N LYS A 105 16.51 2.57 -0.50
CA LYS A 105 16.83 1.35 0.26
C LYS A 105 16.72 0.08 -0.58
N PHE A 106 15.63 -0.06 -1.32
CA PHE A 106 15.41 -1.15 -2.25
C PHE A 106 14.68 -0.66 -3.50
N CYS A 107 15.22 -1.03 -4.66
CA CYS A 107 14.63 -0.81 -5.97
C CYS A 107 14.72 -2.11 -6.77
N MET A 108 13.78 -2.30 -7.69
CA MET A 108 13.84 -3.38 -8.68
C MET A 108 13.41 -2.85 -10.04
N LYS A 109 14.06 -3.35 -11.10
CA LYS A 109 13.72 -2.97 -12.47
C LYS A 109 12.81 -3.99 -13.15
N ASN A 110 13.07 -5.28 -12.91
CA ASN A 110 12.36 -6.40 -13.52
C ASN A 110 12.10 -7.47 -12.46
N GLY A 111 11.05 -8.27 -12.64
CA GLY A 111 10.75 -9.42 -11.79
C GLY A 111 9.27 -9.54 -11.51
N PHE A 112 8.95 -10.28 -10.45
CA PHE A 112 7.59 -10.48 -9.97
C PHE A 112 7.47 -9.91 -8.57
N ILE A 113 6.30 -9.35 -8.28
CA ILE A 113 5.93 -8.86 -6.95
C ILE A 113 4.70 -9.66 -6.54
N ASP A 114 4.78 -10.28 -5.37
CA ASP A 114 3.70 -11.01 -4.75
C ASP A 114 3.46 -10.36 -3.37
N ILE A 115 2.21 -9.97 -3.12
CA ILE A 115 1.81 -9.22 -1.92
C ILE A 115 0.52 -9.83 -1.42
N SER A 116 0.54 -10.27 -0.16
CA SER A 116 -0.68 -10.67 0.55
C SER A 116 -1.22 -9.49 1.36
N LEU A 117 -2.46 -9.08 1.10
CA LEU A 117 -3.08 -7.94 1.77
C LEU A 117 -4.58 -8.14 2.04
N ARG A 118 -5.11 -7.37 2.98
CA ARG A 118 -6.56 -7.24 3.23
C ARG A 118 -6.93 -5.77 3.21
N THR A 119 -7.91 -5.40 2.40
CA THR A 119 -8.36 -4.01 2.33
C THR A 119 -9.27 -3.66 3.52
N PRO A 120 -9.25 -2.40 3.99
CA PRO A 120 -10.18 -1.95 5.02
C PRO A 120 -11.64 -2.07 4.54
N GLN A 121 -12.53 -2.41 5.47
CA GLN A 121 -13.97 -2.40 5.22
C GLN A 121 -14.54 -0.98 5.12
N SER A 122 -13.79 0.11 5.34
CA SER A 122 -14.40 1.45 5.23
C SER A 122 -14.64 1.82 3.76
N GLY A 123 -15.84 2.33 3.42
CA GLY A 123 -16.16 2.80 2.06
C GLY A 123 -15.59 4.19 1.74
N SER A 124 -14.73 4.75 2.60
CA SER A 124 -14.14 6.09 2.46
C SER A 124 -12.61 6.06 2.45
N THR A 125 -12.03 4.88 2.25
CA THR A 125 -10.58 4.68 2.15
C THR A 125 -10.20 4.28 0.74
N TRP A 126 -9.00 4.65 0.32
CA TRP A 126 -8.42 4.31 -0.97
C TRP A 126 -7.07 3.61 -0.71
N PRO A 127 -7.07 2.31 -0.32
CA PRO A 127 -5.84 1.54 -0.22
C PRO A 127 -5.23 1.38 -1.61
N SER A 128 -3.90 1.46 -1.69
CA SER A 128 -3.18 1.35 -2.94
C SER A 128 -1.80 0.70 -2.76
N VAL A 129 -1.35 0.05 -3.83
CA VAL A 129 0.02 -0.44 -4.01
C VAL A 129 0.46 0.01 -5.39
N PHE A 130 1.56 0.76 -5.43
CA PHE A 130 2.13 1.25 -6.68
C PHE A 130 3.66 1.17 -6.64
N LEU A 131 4.26 1.07 -7.83
CA LEU A 131 5.69 1.19 -8.06
C LEU A 131 5.97 2.53 -8.72
N VAL A 132 7.04 3.18 -8.29
CA VAL A 132 7.49 4.49 -8.78
C VAL A 132 8.98 4.45 -9.08
N PRO A 133 9.53 5.44 -9.80
CA PRO A 133 10.93 5.44 -10.17
C PRO A 133 11.84 5.60 -8.95
N GLU A 134 13.07 5.15 -9.09
CA GLU A 134 14.08 5.16 -8.02
C GLU A 134 14.40 6.58 -7.52
N ASP A 135 14.25 7.60 -8.36
CA ASP A 135 14.45 9.00 -7.99
C ASP A 135 13.35 9.56 -7.07
N GLY A 136 12.31 8.77 -6.77
CA GLY A 136 11.20 9.19 -5.92
C GLY A 136 10.16 10.05 -6.65
N GLY A 137 10.22 10.14 -7.98
CA GLY A 137 9.18 10.77 -8.79
C GLY A 137 7.84 10.03 -8.73
N GLN A 138 6.78 10.67 -9.22
CA GLN A 138 5.43 10.05 -9.31
C GLN A 138 5.15 9.43 -10.69
N VAL A 139 6.01 9.67 -11.68
CA VAL A 139 5.84 9.21 -13.07
C VAL A 139 7.21 8.81 -13.63
N PRO A 140 7.34 7.67 -14.32
CA PRO A 140 6.30 6.66 -14.56
C PRO A 140 5.86 5.91 -13.28
N MET A 141 4.58 5.54 -13.19
CA MET A 141 4.05 4.78 -12.06
C MET A 141 3.27 3.57 -12.54
N LEU A 142 3.57 2.40 -11.97
CA LEU A 142 2.77 1.19 -12.14
C LEU A 142 1.86 1.02 -10.93
N THR A 143 0.56 1.21 -11.12
CA THR A 143 -0.44 0.89 -10.11
C THR A 143 -0.71 -0.60 -10.14
N VAL A 144 -0.24 -1.32 -9.11
CA VAL A 144 -0.51 -2.76 -8.94
C VAL A 144 -1.95 -2.94 -8.50
N MET A 145 -2.39 -2.13 -7.53
CA MET A 145 -3.73 -2.19 -6.93
C MET A 145 -4.17 -0.81 -6.46
N GLU A 146 -5.42 -0.46 -6.77
CA GLU A 146 -6.21 0.57 -6.12
C GLU A 146 -7.62 0.04 -5.87
N VAL A 147 -8.12 0.12 -4.64
CA VAL A 147 -9.51 -0.23 -4.35
C VAL A 147 -10.30 1.02 -4.00
N PHE A 148 -11.29 1.31 -4.84
CA PHE A 148 -12.12 2.50 -4.72
C PHE A 148 -13.42 2.23 -3.95
N ASN A 149 -14.00 3.31 -3.45
CA ASN A 149 -15.34 3.41 -2.87
C ASN A 149 -16.33 2.42 -3.53
N SER A 150 -16.68 1.37 -2.77
CA SER A 150 -17.63 0.27 -3.06
C SER A 150 -17.04 -1.10 -2.72
N ARG A 151 -15.72 -1.20 -2.52
CA ARG A 151 -14.99 -2.45 -2.15
C ARG A 151 -15.03 -3.56 -3.20
N THR A 152 -15.82 -3.38 -4.24
CA THR A 152 -16.02 -4.32 -5.35
C THR A 152 -15.22 -3.95 -6.58
N ARG A 153 -14.56 -2.78 -6.56
CA ARG A 153 -13.85 -2.25 -7.71
C ARG A 153 -12.36 -2.17 -7.42
N TYR A 154 -11.62 -2.99 -8.15
CA TYR A 154 -10.17 -3.01 -8.17
C TYR A 154 -9.69 -2.35 -9.45
N SER A 155 -8.76 -1.41 -9.35
CA SER A 155 -8.09 -0.83 -10.51
C SER A 155 -6.60 -1.10 -10.47
N TYR A 156 -6.02 -1.21 -11.64
CA TYR A 156 -4.59 -1.32 -11.88
C TYR A 156 -4.28 -0.64 -13.20
N GLY A 157 -3.05 -0.20 -13.38
CA GLY A 157 -2.75 0.64 -14.53
C GLY A 157 -1.34 1.18 -14.52
N PHE A 158 -1.07 2.04 -15.48
CA PHE A 158 0.23 2.66 -15.65
C PHE A 158 0.08 4.13 -16.03
N LYS A 159 0.82 4.98 -15.33
CA LYS A 159 0.92 6.42 -15.56
C LYS A 159 2.27 6.76 -16.18
N TYR A 160 2.28 7.56 -17.24
CA TYR A 160 3.48 7.94 -17.97
C TYR A 160 3.40 9.36 -18.51
N THR A 161 4.56 9.87 -18.93
CA THR A 161 4.67 11.13 -19.68
C THR A 161 4.67 10.80 -21.16
N ASN A 162 3.74 11.37 -21.93
CA ASN A 162 3.66 11.19 -23.38
C ASN A 162 4.70 12.06 -24.13
N ASP A 163 4.78 11.91 -25.46
CA ASP A 163 5.73 12.67 -26.31
C ASP A 163 5.49 14.19 -26.29
N LYS A 164 4.38 14.66 -25.73
CA LYS A 164 4.03 16.09 -25.56
C LYS A 164 4.37 16.62 -24.17
N ASN A 165 5.02 15.84 -23.31
CA ASN A 165 5.29 16.14 -21.91
C ASN A 165 4.01 16.25 -21.04
N GLU A 166 2.93 15.57 -21.42
CA GLU A 166 1.70 15.51 -20.64
C GLU A 166 1.65 14.17 -19.88
N VAL A 167 1.10 14.19 -18.67
CA VAL A 167 0.91 12.96 -17.88
C VAL A 167 -0.39 12.27 -18.32
N GLU A 168 -0.27 11.04 -18.79
CA GLU A 168 -1.38 10.17 -19.18
C GLU A 168 -1.45 8.94 -18.26
N GLU A 169 -2.65 8.38 -18.13
CA GLU A 169 -2.89 7.16 -17.36
C GLU A 169 -3.72 6.17 -18.18
N ILE A 170 -3.23 4.94 -18.27
CA ILE A 170 -3.99 3.79 -18.78
C ILE A 170 -4.39 2.95 -17.58
N SER A 171 -5.68 2.94 -17.26
CA SER A 171 -6.22 2.21 -16.12
C SER A 171 -7.20 1.14 -16.59
N PHE A 172 -7.11 -0.01 -15.96
CA PHE A 172 -8.03 -1.12 -16.10
C PHE A 172 -8.82 -1.25 -14.81
N VAL A 173 -10.05 -1.78 -14.93
CA VAL A 173 -10.95 -1.95 -13.80
C VAL A 173 -11.50 -3.36 -13.83
N ALA A 174 -11.37 -4.05 -12.70
CA ALA A 174 -12.07 -5.29 -12.43
C ALA A 174 -13.17 -5.02 -11.38
N ASP A 175 -14.40 -5.36 -11.74
CA ASP A 175 -15.58 -5.21 -10.89
C ASP A 175 -15.96 -6.54 -10.22
N ASN A 176 -16.73 -6.46 -9.14
CA ASN A 176 -17.24 -7.58 -8.33
C ASN A 176 -16.18 -8.42 -7.61
N ILE A 177 -15.00 -7.86 -7.32
CA ILE A 177 -13.98 -8.52 -6.49
C ILE A 177 -14.20 -8.10 -5.03
N GLN A 178 -14.63 -9.02 -4.17
CA GLN A 178 -14.68 -8.77 -2.72
C GLN A 178 -13.28 -8.88 -2.14
N THR A 179 -12.67 -7.75 -1.78
CA THR A 179 -11.27 -7.68 -1.28
C THR A 179 -11.17 -7.57 0.24
N SER A 180 -12.31 -7.44 0.94
CA SER A 180 -12.34 -7.22 2.39
C SER A 180 -12.57 -8.48 3.23
N ASP A 181 -12.90 -9.61 2.59
CA ASP A 181 -13.36 -10.82 3.27
C ASP A 181 -12.22 -11.77 3.64
N GLY A 182 -10.97 -11.39 3.36
CA GLY A 182 -9.80 -12.20 3.67
C GLY A 182 -8.50 -11.51 3.29
N ILE A 183 -7.41 -12.27 3.44
CA ILE A 183 -6.12 -11.93 2.85
C ILE A 183 -6.12 -12.50 1.44
N HIS A 184 -5.75 -11.68 0.47
CA HIS A 184 -5.62 -12.02 -0.94
C HIS A 184 -4.19 -11.79 -1.38
#